data_AF-A0A959QSR7-F1
#
_entry.id   AF-A0A959QSR7-F1
#
_cell.length_a   1.000
_cell.length_b   1.000
_cell.length_c   1.000
_cell.angle_alpha   90.00
_cell.angle_beta   90.00
_cell.angle_gamma   90.00
#
_symmetry.space_group_name_H-M   'P 1'
#
loop_
_entity.id
_entity.type
_entity.pdbx_description
1 polymer ?
#
loop_
_entity_poly.entity_id
_entity_poly.type
_entity_poly.pdbx_seq_one_letter_code
_entity_poly.pdbx_strand_id
1 'polypeptide(L)'
;MAAILFSRYRNTDLKELTTRLNEDYYEVLRMYCLNASGLAARLQNDKHHASTSLYTSLAAKLIEQIESLIRLRQQVILPYVSDLSVKKDEGHDCRNCTGSCHVGHNANLMSLKDSHKRIKEILFRLQSVALPLYTEADYPASYKMLRNEMTVIDTALTELFYLEEANLIPRVLEAQRSIHA
;
A
#
# COMPACT_ATOMS: atom_id res chain seq x y z
N MET A 1 14.93 2.01 13.66
CA MET A 1 14.33 3.19 13.00
C MET A 1 12.79 3.20 13.02
N ALA A 2 12.10 2.05 12.99
CA ALA A 2 10.62 1.98 13.03
C ALA A 2 9.94 2.71 14.21
N ALA A 3 10.54 2.73 15.41
CA ALA A 3 9.93 3.32 16.62
C ALA A 3 9.75 4.85 16.57
N ILE A 4 10.62 5.58 15.84
CA ILE A 4 10.59 7.06 15.77
C ILE A 4 9.52 7.54 14.77
N LEU A 5 9.25 6.75 13.72
CA LEU A 5 8.20 7.06 12.76
C LEU A 5 6.81 6.82 13.38
N PHE A 6 6.65 5.72 14.13
CA PHE A 6 5.36 5.35 14.76
C PHE A 6 4.85 6.34 15.79
N SER A 7 5.73 6.92 16.62
CA SER A 7 5.32 7.90 17.63
C SER A 7 4.65 9.12 17.00
N ARG A 8 5.00 9.44 15.74
CA ARG A 8 4.42 10.57 15.02
C ARG A 8 2.99 10.33 14.54
N TYR A 9 2.54 9.09 14.36
CA TYR A 9 1.18 8.77 13.88
C TYR A 9 0.20 8.42 15.01
N ARG A 10 0.72 8.12 16.20
CA ARG A 10 -0.09 7.68 17.34
C ARG A 10 -1.01 8.78 17.87
N ASN A 11 -0.56 10.03 17.82
CA ASN A 11 -1.22 11.16 18.49
C ASN A 11 -1.92 12.13 17.51
N THR A 12 -1.83 11.92 16.20
CA THR A 12 -2.50 12.76 15.21
C THR A 12 -4.00 12.47 15.22
N ASP A 13 -4.86 13.39 14.79
CA ASP A 13 -6.27 13.05 14.54
C ASP A 13 -6.45 12.18 13.26
N LEU A 14 -7.67 11.73 12.97
CA LEU A 14 -7.93 10.87 11.81
C LEU A 14 -7.71 11.59 10.48
N LYS A 15 -7.98 12.90 10.43
CA LYS A 15 -7.86 13.73 9.24
C LYS A 15 -6.38 14.04 8.95
N GLU A 16 -5.59 14.34 9.97
CA GLU A 16 -4.16 14.50 9.84
C GLU A 16 -3.51 13.16 9.47
N LEU A 17 -3.96 12.04 10.04
CA LEU A 17 -3.46 10.71 9.69
C LEU A 17 -3.66 10.39 8.20
N THR A 18 -4.82 10.72 7.62
CA THR A 18 -5.07 10.48 6.19
C THR A 18 -4.18 11.31 5.29
N THR A 19 -3.99 12.60 5.61
CA THR A 19 -3.06 13.47 4.89
C THR A 19 -1.64 12.90 4.93
N ARG A 20 -1.16 12.53 6.13
CA ARG A 20 0.20 12.01 6.28
C ARG A 20 0.41 10.66 5.61
N LEU A 21 -0.56 9.75 5.65
CA LEU A 21 -0.48 8.49 4.90
C LEU A 21 -0.38 8.73 3.39
N ASN A 22 -1.09 9.76 2.89
CA ASN A 22 -1.02 10.13 1.49
C ASN A 22 0.37 10.63 1.09
N GLU A 23 0.88 11.61 1.83
CA GLU A 23 2.14 12.30 1.53
C GLU A 23 3.36 11.42 1.81
N ASP A 24 3.41 10.81 2.99
CA ASP A 24 4.59 10.08 3.47
C ASP A 24 4.73 8.70 2.82
N TYR A 25 3.62 8.08 2.38
CA TYR A 25 3.62 6.69 1.89
C TYR A 25 3.04 6.53 0.48
N TYR A 26 1.79 6.95 0.22
CA TYR A 26 1.16 6.63 -1.07
C TYR A 26 1.81 7.33 -2.27
N GLU A 27 2.13 8.62 -2.15
CA GLU A 27 2.84 9.35 -3.21
C GLU A 27 4.28 8.85 -3.36
N VAL A 28 4.96 8.55 -2.24
CA VAL A 28 6.32 7.99 -2.27
C VAL A 28 6.35 6.61 -2.94
N LEU A 29 5.44 5.71 -2.59
CA LEU A 29 5.31 4.39 -3.22
C LEU A 29 4.99 4.49 -4.70
N ARG A 30 4.15 5.45 -5.11
CA ARG A 30 3.88 5.71 -6.54
C ARG A 30 5.16 6.06 -7.29
N MET A 31 6.02 6.90 -6.72
CA MET A 31 7.29 7.26 -7.34
C MET A 31 8.23 6.06 -7.47
N TYR A 32 8.33 5.21 -6.44
CA TYR A 32 9.11 3.96 -6.54
C TYR A 32 8.54 3.01 -7.60
N CYS A 33 7.20 2.87 -7.67
CA CYS A 33 6.53 2.07 -8.68
C CYS A 33 6.83 2.56 -10.10
N LEU A 34 6.82 3.87 -10.33
CA LEU A 34 7.15 4.47 -11.62
C LEU A 34 8.58 4.13 -12.06
N ASN A 35 9.54 4.25 -11.16
CA ASN A 35 10.94 3.92 -11.43
C ASN A 35 11.12 2.43 -11.72
N ALA A 36 10.54 1.57 -10.88
CA ALA A 36 10.60 0.11 -11.05
C ALA A 36 9.93 -0.34 -12.35
N SER A 37 8.82 0.29 -12.75
CA SER A 37 8.12 0.02 -14.00
C SER A 37 9.01 0.31 -15.22
N GLY A 38 9.72 1.45 -15.21
CA GLY A 38 10.68 1.79 -16.25
C GLY A 38 11.82 0.76 -16.39
N LEU A 39 12.32 0.24 -15.26
CA LEU A 39 13.34 -0.82 -15.26
C LEU A 39 12.80 -2.16 -15.77
N ALA A 40 11.60 -2.54 -15.35
CA ALA A 40 10.94 -3.76 -15.80
C ALA A 40 10.66 -3.74 -17.31
N ALA A 41 10.19 -2.61 -17.84
CA ALA A 41 9.96 -2.43 -19.28
C ALA A 41 11.26 -2.55 -20.09
N ARG A 42 12.38 -2.01 -19.60
CA ARG A 42 13.69 -2.17 -20.26
C ARG A 42 14.13 -3.63 -20.30
N LEU A 43 13.98 -4.36 -19.20
CA LEU A 43 14.33 -5.78 -19.11
C LEU A 43 13.44 -6.67 -20.00
N GLN A 44 12.15 -6.35 -20.12
CA GLN A 44 11.24 -7.10 -21.01
C GLN A 44 11.62 -6.96 -22.49
N ASN A 45 12.18 -5.81 -22.88
CA ASN A 45 12.65 -5.57 -24.24
C ASN A 45 14.03 -6.18 -24.53
N ASP A 46 14.79 -6.56 -23.50
CA ASP A 46 16.11 -7.18 -23.64
C ASP A 46 16.00 -8.70 -23.72
N LYS A 47 16.09 -9.23 -24.95
CA LYS A 47 15.98 -10.67 -25.22
C LYS A 47 17.19 -11.49 -24.77
N HIS A 48 18.30 -10.87 -24.38
CA HIS A 48 19.55 -11.57 -24.06
C HIS A 48 19.51 -12.26 -22.69
N HIS A 49 18.55 -11.89 -21.83
CA HIS A 49 18.51 -12.34 -20.44
C HIS A 49 17.18 -13.00 -20.07
N ALA A 50 16.81 -14.04 -20.83
CA ALA A 50 15.58 -14.81 -20.62
C ALA A 50 15.43 -15.39 -19.20
N SER A 51 16.55 -15.64 -18.51
CA SER A 51 16.56 -16.10 -17.11
C SER A 51 15.90 -15.11 -16.14
N THR A 52 15.89 -13.81 -16.45
CA THR A 52 15.29 -12.76 -15.61
C THR A 52 13.78 -12.57 -15.85
N SER A 53 13.25 -13.15 -16.93
CA SER A 53 11.89 -12.88 -17.44
C SER A 53 10.77 -13.13 -16.42
N LEU A 54 10.88 -14.21 -15.64
CA LEU A 54 9.88 -14.57 -14.63
C LEU A 54 9.84 -13.53 -13.49
N TYR A 55 11.02 -13.15 -12.98
CA TYR A 55 11.15 -12.13 -11.96
C TYR A 55 10.62 -10.78 -12.46
N THR A 56 11.02 -10.37 -13.66
CA THR A 56 10.59 -9.11 -14.28
C THR A 56 9.07 -9.06 -14.47
N SER A 57 8.47 -10.15 -14.95
CA SER A 57 7.00 -10.25 -15.12
C SER A 57 6.25 -10.17 -13.80
N LEU A 58 6.77 -10.83 -12.76
CA LEU A 58 6.17 -10.76 -11.41
C LEU A 58 6.34 -9.37 -10.78
N ALA A 59 7.47 -8.70 -11.00
CA ALA A 59 7.70 -7.33 -10.54
C ALA A 59 6.70 -6.36 -11.21
N ALA A 60 6.53 -6.45 -12.53
CA ALA A 60 5.53 -5.65 -13.26
C ALA A 60 4.11 -5.87 -12.70
N LYS A 61 3.72 -7.13 -12.50
CA LYS A 61 2.42 -7.47 -11.89
C LYS A 61 2.27 -6.92 -10.48
N LEU A 62 3.32 -6.96 -9.66
CA LEU A 62 3.30 -6.39 -8.31
C LEU A 62 3.07 -4.87 -8.37
N ILE A 63 3.81 -4.17 -9.23
CA ILE A 63 3.69 -2.73 -9.45
C ILE A 63 2.25 -2.36 -9.82
N GLU A 64 1.63 -3.07 -10.77
CA GLU A 64 0.22 -2.84 -11.14
C GLU A 64 -0.74 -2.99 -9.95
N GLN A 65 -0.52 -4.00 -9.10
CA GLN A 65 -1.35 -4.21 -7.91
C GLN A 65 -1.15 -3.10 -6.87
N ILE A 66 0.08 -2.63 -6.68
CA ILE A 66 0.37 -1.52 -5.77
C ILE A 66 -0.27 -0.23 -6.28
N GLU A 67 -0.17 0.06 -7.58
CA GLU A 67 -0.84 1.23 -8.16
C GLU A 67 -2.35 1.18 -8.01
N SER A 68 -2.96 0.01 -8.22
CA SER A 68 -4.39 -0.19 -8.01
C SER A 68 -4.77 0.04 -6.54
N LEU A 69 -3.97 -0.46 -5.60
CA LEU A 69 -4.13 -0.19 -4.17
C LEU A 69 -4.05 1.31 -3.89
N ILE A 70 -3.01 2.00 -4.35
CA ILE A 70 -2.81 3.44 -4.11
C ILE A 70 -4.02 4.22 -4.61
N ARG A 71 -4.50 3.93 -5.83
CA ARG A 71 -5.70 4.59 -6.38
C ARG A 71 -6.93 4.34 -5.50
N LEU A 72 -7.17 3.10 -5.08
CA LEU A 72 -8.27 2.77 -4.18
C LEU A 72 -8.16 3.54 -2.84
N ARG A 73 -6.96 3.61 -2.27
CA ARG A 73 -6.72 4.36 -1.03
C ARG A 73 -7.05 5.84 -1.19
N GLN A 74 -6.50 6.48 -2.22
CA GLN A 74 -6.63 7.91 -2.42
C GLN A 74 -8.04 8.34 -2.85
N GLN A 75 -8.70 7.55 -3.69
CA GLN A 75 -9.99 7.94 -4.28
C GLN A 75 -11.20 7.50 -3.43
N VAL A 76 -11.03 6.47 -2.59
CA VAL A 76 -12.15 5.88 -1.84
C VAL A 76 -11.88 5.91 -0.34
N ILE A 77 -10.78 5.31 0.11
CA ILE A 77 -10.57 5.09 1.54
C ILE A 77 -10.24 6.39 2.28
N LEU A 78 -9.29 7.19 1.82
CA LEU A 78 -8.91 8.43 2.50
C LEU A 78 -10.07 9.44 2.57
N PRO A 79 -10.84 9.70 1.49
CA PRO A 79 -12.03 10.53 1.56
C PRO A 79 -13.05 9.98 2.55
N TYR A 80 -13.27 8.66 2.54
CA TYR A 80 -14.16 7.99 3.48
C TYR A 80 -13.73 8.19 4.95
N VAL A 81 -12.44 8.05 5.25
CA VAL A 81 -11.92 8.26 6.62
C VAL A 81 -12.04 9.72 7.04
N SER A 82 -11.82 10.66 6.11
CA SER A 82 -12.04 12.09 6.38
C SER A 82 -13.52 12.40 6.68
N ASP A 83 -14.46 11.87 5.87
CA ASP A 83 -15.90 12.00 6.10
C ASP A 83 -16.32 11.40 7.45
N LEU A 84 -15.77 10.24 7.78
CA LEU A 84 -16.01 9.59 9.07
C LEU A 84 -15.53 10.44 10.26
N SER A 85 -14.38 11.11 10.12
CA SER A 85 -13.87 12.04 11.15
C SER A 85 -14.84 13.20 11.35
N VAL A 86 -15.31 13.83 10.27
CA VAL A 86 -16.27 14.94 10.35
C VAL A 86 -17.56 14.51 11.01
N LYS A 87 -18.12 13.36 10.61
CA LYS A 87 -19.33 12.80 11.23
C LYS A 87 -19.17 12.53 12.72
N LYS A 88 -18.00 12.05 13.15
CA LYS A 88 -17.69 11.86 14.57
C LYS A 88 -17.66 13.20 15.31
N ASP A 89 -17.02 14.21 14.74
CA ASP A 89 -16.86 15.54 15.36
C ASP A 89 -18.19 16.30 15.44
N GLU A 90 -19.08 16.11 14.46
CA GLU A 90 -20.43 16.69 14.43
C GLU A 90 -21.46 15.93 15.28
N GLY A 91 -21.08 14.80 15.88
CA GLY A 91 -21.99 13.96 16.68
C GLY A 91 -23.09 13.30 15.86
N HIS A 92 -22.81 12.96 14.59
CA HIS A 92 -23.77 12.35 13.70
C HIS A 92 -24.16 10.93 14.17
N ASP A 93 -25.46 10.65 14.27
CA ASP A 93 -26.01 9.32 14.55
C ASP A 93 -26.53 8.66 13.26
N CYS A 94 -25.78 7.66 12.79
CA CYS A 94 -26.12 6.89 11.59
C CYS A 94 -27.37 6.01 11.76
N ARG A 95 -27.92 5.81 12.97
CA ARG A 95 -29.20 5.10 13.16
C ARG A 95 -30.39 5.90 12.63
N ASN A 96 -30.28 7.23 12.61
CA ASN A 96 -31.32 8.14 12.14
C ASN A 96 -31.05 8.61 10.70
N CYS A 97 -30.05 8.05 10.04
CA CYS A 97 -29.72 8.34 8.64
C CYS A 97 -30.72 7.65 7.71
N THR A 98 -31.30 8.39 6.76
CA THR A 98 -32.19 7.86 5.71
C THR A 98 -31.44 7.09 4.61
N GLY A 99 -30.12 6.90 4.74
CA GLY A 99 -29.22 6.41 3.70
C GLY A 99 -28.34 5.23 4.09
N SER A 100 -27.64 4.70 3.07
CA SER A 100 -26.80 3.49 3.03
C SER A 100 -25.48 3.55 3.83
N CYS A 101 -25.40 4.36 4.90
CA CYS A 101 -24.18 4.56 5.70
C CYS A 101 -23.52 3.24 6.15
N HIS A 102 -24.33 2.24 6.53
CA HIS A 102 -23.84 1.00 7.13
C HIS A 102 -23.10 0.05 6.16
N VAL A 103 -23.44 0.05 4.87
CA VAL A 103 -22.91 -0.92 3.88
C VAL A 103 -21.48 -0.54 3.43
N GLY A 104 -21.17 0.75 3.37
CA GLY A 104 -19.85 1.23 2.92
C GLY A 104 -18.72 0.96 3.92
N HIS A 105 -19.03 0.95 5.21
CA HIS A 105 -18.05 0.85 6.30
C HIS A 105 -17.28 -0.48 6.31
N ASN A 106 -18.00 -1.60 6.29
CA ASN A 106 -17.40 -2.93 6.31
C ASN A 106 -16.70 -3.26 4.99
N ALA A 107 -17.29 -2.88 3.85
CA ALA A 107 -16.71 -3.11 2.54
C ALA A 107 -15.34 -2.42 2.41
N ASN A 108 -15.23 -1.16 2.85
CA ASN A 108 -13.98 -0.41 2.82
C ASN A 108 -12.90 -1.08 3.67
N LEU A 109 -13.22 -1.52 4.90
CA LEU A 109 -12.27 -2.20 5.78
C LEU A 109 -11.84 -3.59 5.27
N MET A 110 -12.77 -4.36 4.68
CA MET A 110 -12.44 -5.64 4.05
C MET A 110 -11.49 -5.44 2.87
N SER A 111 -11.76 -4.44 2.02
CA SER A 111 -10.90 -4.11 0.88
C SER A 111 -9.47 -3.75 1.28
N LEU A 112 -9.28 -3.10 2.44
CA LEU A 112 -7.96 -2.80 2.98
C LEU A 112 -7.16 -4.09 3.24
N LYS A 113 -7.76 -5.01 4.00
CA LYS A 113 -7.11 -6.26 4.43
C LYS A 113 -6.85 -7.21 3.26
N ASP A 114 -7.81 -7.31 2.34
CA ASP A 114 -7.68 -8.17 1.16
C ASP A 114 -6.54 -7.70 0.24
N SER A 115 -6.39 -6.38 0.07
CA SER A 115 -5.29 -5.85 -0.73
C SER A 115 -3.93 -6.08 -0.09
N HIS A 116 -3.81 -6.02 1.25
CA HIS A 116 -2.57 -6.36 1.96
C HIS A 116 -2.19 -7.82 1.72
N LYS A 117 -3.15 -8.74 1.89
CA LYS A 117 -2.94 -10.17 1.70
C LYS A 117 -2.46 -10.47 0.27
N ARG A 118 -3.11 -9.89 -0.73
CA ARG A 118 -2.77 -10.08 -2.15
C ARG A 118 -1.37 -9.58 -2.48
N ILE A 119 -0.97 -8.41 -1.97
CA ILE A 119 0.37 -7.86 -2.20
C ILE A 119 1.45 -8.71 -1.50
N LYS A 120 1.21 -9.10 -0.23
CA LYS A 120 2.12 -9.99 0.53
C LYS A 120 2.34 -11.32 -0.20
N GLU A 121 1.30 -11.90 -0.80
CA GLU A 121 1.43 -13.12 -1.60
C GLU A 121 2.33 -12.93 -2.84
N ILE A 122 2.14 -11.83 -3.57
CA ILE A 122 2.95 -11.55 -4.77
C ILE A 122 4.41 -11.26 -4.37
N LEU A 123 4.65 -10.52 -3.29
CA LEU A 123 5.99 -10.26 -2.75
C LEU A 123 6.71 -11.57 -2.39
N PHE A 124 6.03 -12.49 -1.69
CA PHE A 124 6.59 -13.79 -1.36
C PHE A 124 6.99 -14.58 -2.62
N ARG A 125 6.13 -14.59 -3.64
CA ARG A 125 6.43 -15.23 -4.93
C ARG A 125 7.57 -14.56 -5.68
N LEU A 126 7.68 -13.23 -5.60
CA LEU A 126 8.76 -12.48 -6.23
C LEU A 126 10.11 -12.82 -5.57
N GLN A 127 10.14 -12.94 -4.25
CA GLN A 127 11.32 -13.34 -3.49
C GLN A 127 11.75 -14.78 -3.82
N SER A 128 10.80 -15.71 -4.01
CA SER A 128 11.12 -17.11 -4.31
C SER A 128 11.69 -17.34 -5.72
N VAL A 129 11.41 -16.45 -6.67
CA VAL A 129 11.96 -16.53 -8.04
C VAL A 129 13.16 -15.62 -8.26
N ALA A 130 13.62 -14.93 -7.21
CA ALA A 130 14.74 -14.02 -7.31
C ALA A 130 16.05 -14.77 -7.57
N LEU A 131 16.80 -14.30 -8.56
CA LEU A 131 18.12 -14.85 -8.85
C LEU A 131 19.15 -14.28 -7.85
N PRO A 132 20.08 -15.11 -7.35
CA PRO A 132 21.08 -14.68 -6.41
C PRO A 132 22.03 -13.67 -7.07
N LEU A 133 22.26 -12.52 -6.43
CA LEU A 133 23.07 -11.43 -7.02
C LEU A 133 24.59 -11.61 -6.82
N TYR A 134 24.99 -12.56 -5.98
CA TYR A 134 26.39 -12.78 -5.56
C TYR A 134 27.04 -14.01 -6.23
N THR A 135 26.37 -14.61 -7.20
CA THR A 135 26.94 -15.71 -7.99
C THR A 135 27.83 -15.17 -9.11
N GLU A 136 28.69 -16.01 -9.68
CA GLU A 136 29.54 -15.69 -10.85
C GLU A 136 28.72 -15.39 -12.13
N ALA A 137 27.39 -15.34 -12.05
CA ALA A 137 26.50 -15.06 -13.17
C ALA A 137 26.46 -13.55 -13.49
N ASP A 138 26.74 -13.22 -14.75
CA ASP A 138 26.64 -11.84 -15.23
C ASP A 138 25.18 -11.46 -15.54
N TYR A 139 24.51 -10.89 -14.54
CA TYR A 139 23.16 -10.34 -14.69
C TYR A 139 23.19 -8.89 -15.17
N PRO A 140 22.19 -8.46 -15.98
CA PRO A 140 22.06 -7.08 -16.41
C PRO A 140 22.08 -6.10 -15.24
N ALA A 141 22.73 -4.95 -15.43
CA ALA A 141 22.69 -3.87 -14.45
C ALA A 141 21.25 -3.46 -14.11
N SER A 142 20.37 -3.43 -15.12
CA SER A 142 18.94 -3.15 -14.96
C SER A 142 18.23 -4.18 -14.07
N TYR A 143 18.63 -5.45 -14.08
CA TYR A 143 18.10 -6.48 -13.19
C TYR A 143 18.48 -6.21 -11.73
N LYS A 144 19.75 -5.86 -11.49
CA LYS A 144 20.26 -5.50 -10.16
C LYS A 144 19.55 -4.25 -9.63
N MET A 145 19.35 -3.25 -10.49
CA MET A 145 18.60 -2.04 -10.14
C MET A 145 17.14 -2.36 -9.83
N LEU A 146 16.46 -3.18 -10.65
CA LEU A 146 15.08 -3.57 -10.41
C LEU A 146 14.95 -4.29 -9.05
N ARG A 147 15.86 -5.22 -8.75
CA ARG A 147 15.90 -5.91 -7.45
C ARG A 147 15.98 -4.94 -6.28
N ASN A 148 16.85 -3.93 -6.38
CA ASN A 148 16.99 -2.91 -5.34
C ASN A 148 15.70 -2.08 -5.17
N GLU A 149 15.10 -1.62 -6.27
CA GLU A 149 13.82 -0.89 -6.23
C GLU A 149 12.72 -1.74 -5.60
N MET A 150 12.62 -3.03 -5.96
CA MET A 150 11.63 -3.93 -5.38
C MET A 150 11.85 -4.15 -3.87
N THR A 151 13.10 -4.14 -3.38
CA THR A 151 13.39 -4.19 -1.94
C THR A 151 13.00 -2.90 -1.21
N VAL A 152 13.20 -1.73 -1.84
CA VAL A 152 12.72 -0.45 -1.28
C VAL A 152 11.20 -0.43 -1.20
N ILE A 153 10.52 -0.88 -2.27
CA ILE A 153 9.05 -1.01 -2.31
C ILE A 153 8.55 -1.96 -1.21
N ASP A 154 9.17 -3.14 -1.05
CA ASP A 154 8.81 -4.12 -0.01
C ASP A 154 8.93 -3.52 1.41
N THR A 155 10.01 -2.78 1.66
CA THR A 155 10.23 -2.09 2.94
C THR A 155 9.15 -1.03 3.20
N ALA A 156 8.88 -0.18 2.21
CA ALA A 156 7.87 0.88 2.32
C ALA A 156 6.45 0.31 2.49
N LEU A 157 6.11 -0.79 1.80
CA LEU A 157 4.84 -1.49 1.96
C LEU A 157 4.71 -2.14 3.34
N THR A 158 5.79 -2.72 3.86
CA THR A 158 5.80 -3.32 5.20
C THR A 158 5.49 -2.26 6.27
N GLU A 159 6.11 -1.09 6.17
CA GLU A 159 5.83 0.02 7.09
C GLU A 159 4.40 0.56 6.92
N LEU A 160 3.95 0.79 5.68
CA LEU A 160 2.60 1.23 5.39
C LEU A 160 1.54 0.27 5.95
N PHE A 161 1.67 -1.03 5.67
CA PHE A 161 0.71 -2.03 6.15
C PHE A 161 0.69 -2.09 7.67
N TYR A 162 1.84 -1.98 8.32
CA TYR A 162 1.89 -1.92 9.77
C TYR A 162 1.18 -0.67 10.31
N LEU A 163 1.36 0.50 9.68
CA LEU A 163 0.64 1.72 10.06
C LEU A 163 -0.87 1.61 9.84
N GLU A 164 -1.30 1.05 8.71
CA GLU A 164 -2.72 0.84 8.41
C GLU A 164 -3.36 -0.14 9.41
N GLU A 165 -2.69 -1.26 9.70
CA GLU A 165 -3.19 -2.30 10.60
C GLU A 165 -3.17 -1.87 12.08
N ALA A 166 -2.13 -1.14 12.51
CA ALA A 166 -1.95 -0.76 13.91
C ALA A 166 -2.60 0.58 14.28
N ASN A 167 -2.77 1.51 13.33
CA ASN A 167 -3.32 2.84 13.61
C ASN A 167 -4.60 3.13 12.83
N LEU A 168 -4.59 3.05 11.49
CA LEU A 168 -5.73 3.49 10.69
C LEU A 168 -6.98 2.66 10.96
N ILE A 169 -6.88 1.33 10.80
CA ILE A 169 -8.03 0.42 10.94
C ILE A 169 -8.65 0.49 12.34
N PRO A 170 -7.89 0.40 13.46
CA PRO A 170 -8.48 0.51 14.80
C PRO A 170 -9.22 1.82 15.04
N ARG A 171 -8.68 2.93 14.54
CA ARG A 171 -9.27 4.26 14.74
C ARG A 171 -10.51 4.48 13.88
N VAL A 172 -10.53 3.93 12.67
CA VAL A 172 -11.74 3.88 11.83
C VAL A 172 -12.84 3.09 12.53
N LEU A 173 -12.52 1.92 13.11
CA LEU A 173 -13.49 1.13 13.88
C LEU A 173 -14.01 1.87 15.12
N GLU A 174 -13.17 2.63 15.81
CA GLU A 174 -13.58 3.46 16.94
C GLU A 174 -14.52 4.61 16.50
N ALA A 175 -14.18 5.31 15.43
CA ALA A 175 -15.03 6.37 14.89
C ALA A 175 -16.36 5.83 14.39
N GLN A 176 -16.37 4.70 13.69
CA GLN A 176 -17.59 3.98 13.30
C GLN A 176 -18.46 3.61 14.50
N ARG A 177 -17.86 3.12 15.60
CA ARG A 177 -18.62 2.82 16.83
C ARG A 177 -19.24 4.07 17.44
N SER A 178 -18.53 5.20 17.38
CA SER A 178 -19.00 6.47 17.96
C SER A 178 -20.22 7.05 17.23
N ILE A 179 -20.30 6.89 15.90
CA ILE A 179 -21.41 7.38 15.08
C ILE A 179 -22.59 6.40 15.00
N HIS A 180 -22.44 5.18 15.50
CA HIS A 180 -23.50 4.17 15.60
C HIS A 180 -23.99 3.96 17.04
N ALA A 181 -23.51 4.75 18.00
CA ALA A 181 -23.83 4.64 19.43
C ALA A 181 -25.08 5.46 19.77
#